data_AF-A0AAV4JB83-F1
#
_entry.id   AF-A0AAV4JB83-F1
#
_cell.length_a   1.000
_cell.length_b   1.000
_cell.length_c   1.000
_cell.angle_alpha   90.00
_cell.angle_beta   90.00
_cell.angle_gamma   90.00
#
_symmetry.space_group_name_H-M   'P 1'
#
loop_
_entity.id
_entity.type
_entity.pdbx_description
1 polymer ?
#
loop_
_entity_poly.entity_id
_entity_poly.type
_entity_poly.pdbx_seq_one_letter_code
_entity_poly.pdbx_strand_id
1 'polypeptide(L)'
;MERMINKRLVWYLEKHNILMDEQAGFRQFRSTEDQVAYIAQTIQDGYQRQQHTATVWVDMEKAFDRVWKKVVVVVVVVVVVDVLVVVLVVVVVVLVGAVVVVVVVVVVVV
;
A
#
# COMPACT_ATOMS: atom_id res chain seq x y z
N MET A 1 -10.05 -18.32 -6.46
CA MET A 1 -9.54 -17.93 -5.12
C MET A 1 -8.50 -16.82 -5.22
N GLU A 2 -7.47 -16.96 -6.07
CA GLU A 2 -6.40 -15.98 -6.28
C GLU A 2 -6.87 -14.54 -6.57
N ARG A 3 -7.80 -14.35 -7.52
CA ARG A 3 -8.35 -13.01 -7.85
C ARG A 3 -8.99 -12.30 -6.66
N MET A 4 -9.65 -13.03 -5.76
CA MET A 4 -10.29 -12.46 -4.58
C MET A 4 -9.23 -12.03 -3.55
N ILE A 5 -8.20 -12.86 -3.36
CA ILE A 5 -7.06 -12.53 -2.49
C ILE A 5 -6.34 -11.29 -3.01
N ASN A 6 -6.01 -11.27 -4.31
CA ASN A 6 -5.34 -10.15 -4.96
C ASN A 6 -6.13 -8.84 -4.79
N LYS A 7 -7.45 -8.83 -5.06
CA LYS A 7 -8.30 -7.65 -4.87
C LYS A 7 -8.25 -7.10 -3.44
N ARG A 8 -8.34 -7.97 -2.43
CA ARG A 8 -8.30 -7.55 -1.02
C ARG A 8 -6.92 -7.04 -0.61
N LEU A 9 -5.87 -7.71 -1.07
CA LEU A 9 -4.49 -7.30 -0.79
C LEU A 9 -4.18 -5.94 -1.41
N VAL A 10 -4.51 -5.74 -2.70
CA VAL A 10 -4.32 -4.46 -3.38
C VAL A 10 -5.09 -3.36 -2.65
N TRP A 11 -6.36 -3.57 -2.32
CA TRP A 11 -7.14 -2.57 -1.57
C TRP A 11 -6.48 -2.17 -0.24
N TYR A 12 -5.93 -3.14 0.50
CA TYR A 12 -5.25 -2.86 1.76
C TYR A 12 -3.95 -2.07 1.53
N LEU A 13 -3.12 -2.51 0.59
CA LEU A 13 -1.85 -1.86 0.26
C LEU A 13 -2.05 -0.38 -0.17
N GLU A 14 -3.09 -0.12 -0.97
CA GLU A 14 -3.48 1.23 -1.39
C GLU A 14 -4.01 2.06 -0.22
N LYS A 15 -4.96 1.52 0.56
CA LYS A 15 -5.58 2.25 1.68
C LYS A 15 -4.57 2.68 2.75
N HIS A 16 -3.52 1.89 2.94
CA HIS A 16 -2.48 2.16 3.92
C HIS A 16 -1.25 2.86 3.32
N ASN A 17 -1.28 3.27 2.04
CA ASN A 17 -0.17 3.90 1.34
C ASN A 17 1.15 3.10 1.45
N ILE A 18 1.07 1.77 1.41
CA ILE A 18 2.23 0.89 1.49
C ILE A 18 3.00 0.89 0.15
N LEU A 19 2.28 1.04 -0.96
CA LEU A 19 2.87 1.18 -2.29
C LEU A 19 3.29 2.64 -2.51
N MET A 20 4.53 2.83 -2.97
CA MET A 20 5.01 4.15 -3.40
C MET A 20 4.20 4.68 -4.57
N ASP A 21 4.00 5.99 -4.64
CA ASP A 21 3.22 6.63 -5.70
C ASP A 21 3.88 6.53 -7.07
N GLU A 22 5.19 6.32 -7.14
CA GLU A 22 5.92 6.14 -8.38
C GLU A 22 5.75 4.72 -8.95
N GLN A 23 5.33 3.76 -8.13
CA GLN A 23 5.12 2.39 -8.61
C GLN A 23 3.84 2.33 -9.46
N ALA A 24 3.97 2.05 -10.75
CA ALA A 24 2.83 1.84 -11.66
C ALA A 24 2.53 0.37 -11.96
N GLY A 25 3.54 -0.50 -11.90
CA GLY A 25 3.40 -1.92 -12.25
C GLY A 25 2.33 -2.61 -11.40
N PHE A 26 1.46 -3.38 -12.05
CA PHE A 26 0.39 -4.18 -11.43
C PHE A 26 -0.65 -3.38 -10.62
N ARG A 27 -0.74 -2.05 -10.80
CA ARG A 27 -1.74 -1.19 -10.17
C ARG A 27 -2.78 -0.73 -11.17
N GLN A 28 -4.01 -0.55 -10.69
CA GLN A 28 -5.10 -0.03 -11.53
C GLN A 28 -4.90 1.46 -11.78
N PHE A 29 -5.39 1.94 -12.93
CA PHE A 29 -5.37 3.36 -13.33
C PHE A 29 -3.97 3.98 -13.43
N ARG A 30 -2.93 3.16 -13.62
CA ARG A 30 -1.57 3.60 -13.91
C ARG A 30 -1.07 2.85 -15.14
N SER A 31 -0.59 3.58 -16.13
CA SER A 31 -0.08 3.02 -17.37
C SER A 31 1.42 3.28 -17.53
N THR A 32 2.05 2.53 -18.43
CA THR A 32 3.44 2.79 -18.83
C THR A 32 3.58 4.16 -19.51
N GLU A 33 2.54 4.63 -20.20
CA GLU A 33 2.52 5.95 -20.86
C GLU A 33 2.61 7.07 -19.81
N ASP A 34 1.87 6.96 -18.71
CA ASP A 34 1.93 7.92 -17.60
C ASP A 34 3.33 7.99 -16.99
N GLN A 35 4.01 6.85 -16.86
CA GLN A 35 5.37 6.79 -16.31
C GLN A 35 6.40 7.40 -17.25
N VAL A 36 6.28 7.15 -18.56
CA VAL A 36 7.15 7.76 -19.55
C VAL A 36 6.95 9.28 -19.57
N ALA A 37 5.70 9.74 -19.51
CA ALA A 37 5.39 11.17 -19.42
C ALA A 37 5.97 11.80 -18.15
N TYR A 38 5.85 11.14 -17.00
CA TYR A 38 6.43 11.59 -15.73
C TYR A 38 7.96 11.74 -15.79
N ILE A 39 8.66 10.75 -16.33
CA ILE A 39 10.13 10.81 -16.49
C ILE A 39 10.52 11.91 -17.46
N ALA A 40 9.81 12.04 -18.59
CA ALA A 40 10.06 13.09 -19.56
C ALA A 40 9.91 14.49 -18.94
N GLN A 41 8.84 14.71 -18.16
CA GLN A 41 8.63 15.97 -17.44
C GLN A 41 9.74 16.23 -16.43
N THR A 42 10.16 15.22 -15.67
CA THR A 42 11.26 15.34 -14.69
C THR A 42 12.56 15.77 -15.35
N ILE A 43 12.86 15.24 -16.55
CA ILE A 43 14.03 15.64 -17.34
C ILE A 43 13.89 17.09 -17.81
N GLN A 44 12.73 17.49 -18.33
CA GLN A 44 12.47 18.86 -18.78
C GLN A 44 12.58 19.87 -17.64
N ASP A 45 12.04 19.57 -16.46
CA ASP A 45 12.10 20.44 -15.29
C ASP A 45 13.54 20.64 -14.82
N GLY A 46 14.34 19.55 -14.79
CA GLY A 46 15.76 19.63 -14.47
C GLY A 46 16.51 20.50 -15.47
N TYR A 47 16.24 20.33 -16.76
CA TYR A 47 16.84 21.15 -17.82
C TYR A 47 16.50 22.64 -17.67
N GLN A 48 15.23 22.98 -17.40
CA GLN A 48 14.80 24.37 -17.19
C GLN A 48 15.47 25.01 -15.96
N ARG A 49 15.76 24.22 -14.93
CA ARG A 49 16.48 24.66 -13.72
C ARG A 49 18.00 24.67 -13.88
N GLN A 50 18.53 24.41 -15.07
CA GLN A 50 19.96 24.29 -15.35
C GLN A 50 20.64 23.21 -14.48
N GLN A 51 19.90 22.14 -14.15
CA GLN A 51 20.40 21.00 -13.37
C GLN A 51 20.80 19.86 -14.29
N HIS A 52 21.79 19.08 -13.88
CA HIS A 52 22.13 17.82 -14.55
C HIS A 52 21.18 16.72 -14.07
N THR A 53 20.44 16.12 -15.01
CA THR A 53 19.56 14.98 -14.74
C THR A 53 20.21 13.70 -15.26
N ALA A 54 20.26 12.66 -14.42
CA ALA A 54 20.70 11.32 -14.79
C ALA A 54 19.68 10.30 -14.29
N THR A 55 19.57 9.17 -14.98
CA THR A 55 18.67 8.08 -14.59
C THR A 55 19.37 6.74 -14.78
N VAL A 56 18.99 5.76 -13.95
CA VAL A 56 19.56 4.41 -13.93
C VAL A 56 18.40 3.43 -14.09
N TRP A 57 18.45 2.63 -15.15
CA TRP A 57 17.47 1.57 -15.40
C TRP A 57 18.05 0.24 -14.93
N VAL A 58 17.32 -0.43 -14.04
CA VAL A 58 17.69 -1.75 -13.51
C VAL A 58 16.61 -2.74 -13.92
N ASP A 59 17.03 -3.82 -14.57
CA ASP A 59 16.15 -4.95 -14.90
C ASP A 59 16.60 -6.21 -14.17
N MET A 60 15.63 -7.01 -13.71
CA MET A 60 15.87 -8.24 -12.98
C MET A 60 15.57 -9.45 -13.85
N GLU A 61 16.61 -10.17 -14.27
CA GLU A 61 16.46 -11.38 -15.07
C GLU A 61 15.66 -12.46 -14.29
N LYS A 62 14.55 -12.93 -14.87
CA LYS A 62 13.69 -13.98 -14.29
C LYS A 62 13.25 -13.69 -12.85
N ALA A 63 12.81 -12.45 -12.58
CA ALA A 63 12.44 -11.99 -11.24
C ALA A 63 11.48 -12.96 -10.49
N PHE A 64 10.46 -13.51 -11.17
CA PHE A 64 9.51 -14.44 -10.54
C PHE A 64 10.11 -15.81 -10.19
N ASP A 65 11.11 -16.28 -10.94
CA ASP A 65 11.78 -17.56 -10.67
C ASP A 65 12.85 -17.40 -9.59
N ARG A 66 13.54 -16.26 -9.59
CA ARG A 66 14.67 -15.97 -8.68
C ARG A 66 14.26 -15.40 -7.34
N VAL A 67 12.99 -15.02 -7.17
CA VAL A 67 12.50 -14.48 -5.91
C VAL A 67 12.63 -15.51 -4.78
N TRP A 68 13.18 -15.08 -3.64
CA TRP A 68 13.30 -15.93 -2.47
C TRP A 68 11.92 -16.14 -1.86
N LYS A 69 11.26 -17.25 -2.19
CA LYS A 69 9.89 -17.55 -1.76
C LYS A 69 9.68 -17.43 -0.24
N LYS A 70 10.67 -17.80 0.56
CA LYS A 70 10.64 -17.62 2.03
C LYS A 70 10.50 -16.15 2.43
N VAL A 71 11.25 -15.26 1.79
CA VAL A 71 11.18 -13.81 2.07
C VAL A 71 9.80 -13.27 1.67
N VAL A 72 9.30 -13.65 0.50
CA VAL A 72 7.95 -13.22 0.06
C VAL A 72 6.89 -13.65 1.05
N VAL A 73 6.92 -14.90 1.53
CA VAL A 73 5.97 -15.37 2.54
C VAL A 73 6.09 -14.57 3.83
N VAL A 74 7.31 -14.32 4.34
CA VAL A 74 7.51 -13.51 5.55
C VAL A 74 6.95 -12.10 5.37
N VAL A 75 7.23 -11.43 4.25
CA VAL A 75 6.71 -10.09 3.95
C VAL A 75 5.19 -10.09 3.93
N VAL A 76 4.57 -11.07 3.27
CA VAL A 76 3.10 -11.20 3.23
C VAL A 76 2.52 -11.46 4.62
N VAL A 77 3.17 -12.29 5.45
CA VAL A 77 2.74 -12.56 6.82
C VAL A 77 2.81 -11.28 7.67
N VAL A 78 3.89 -10.50 7.58
CA VAL A 78 4.02 -9.23 8.28
C VAL A 78 2.87 -8.29 7.92
N VAL A 79 2.62 -8.10 6.61
CA VAL A 79 1.49 -7.26 6.14
C VAL A 79 0.15 -7.78 6.68
N VAL A 80 -0.09 -9.10 6.68
CA VAL A 80 -1.34 -9.67 7.20
C VAL A 80 -1.47 -9.50 8.71
N VAL A 81 -0.37 -9.62 9.46
CA VAL A 81 -0.36 -9.37 10.91
C VAL A 81 -0.66 -7.91 11.19
N ASP A 82 -0.08 -6.98 10.43
CA ASP A 82 -0.38 -5.55 10.55
C ASP A 82 -1.88 -5.28 10.28
N VAL A 83 -2.48 -5.91 9.25
CA VAL A 83 -3.93 -5.85 9.01
C VAL A 83 -4.71 -6.33 10.23
N LEU A 84 -4.33 -7.50 10.77
CA LEU A 84 -5.04 -8.13 11.89
C LEU A 84 -4.95 -7.28 13.16
N VAL A 85 -3.77 -6.71 13.44
CA VAL A 85 -3.56 -5.80 14.58
C VAL A 85 -4.42 -4.55 14.42
N VAL A 86 -4.43 -3.92 13.24
CA VAL A 86 -5.30 -2.75 12.98
C VAL A 86 -6.77 -3.10 13.17
N VAL A 87 -7.24 -4.23 12.62
CA VAL A 87 -8.62 -4.68 12.78
C VAL A 87 -8.94 -4.94 14.26
N LEU A 88 -8.05 -5.61 14.99
CA LEU A 88 -8.22 -5.87 16.42
C LEU A 88 -8.32 -4.57 17.21
N VAL A 89 -7.42 -3.61 16.98
CA VAL A 89 -7.43 -2.30 17.63
C VAL A 89 -8.73 -1.56 17.33
N VAL A 90 -9.19 -1.53 16.08
CA VAL A 90 -10.45 -0.89 15.70
C VAL A 90 -11.64 -1.56 16.40
N VAL A 91 -11.69 -2.90 16.43
CA VAL A 91 -12.77 -3.64 17.12
C VAL A 91 -12.75 -3.35 18.62
N VAL A 92 -11.58 -3.37 19.27
CA VAL A 92 -11.45 -3.06 20.70
C VAL A 92 -11.90 -1.64 21.00
N VAL A 93 -11.48 -0.64 20.21
CA VAL A 93 -11.89 0.76 20.39
C VAL A 93 -13.40 0.93 20.23
N VAL A 94 -14.01 0.27 19.24
CA VAL A 94 -15.47 0.31 19.02
C VAL A 94 -16.23 -0.36 20.17
N LEU A 95 -15.76 -1.51 20.67
CA LEU A 95 -16.40 -2.21 21.78
C LEU A 95 -16.29 -1.40 23.09
N VAL A 96 -15.11 -0.87 23.40
CA VAL A 96 -14.91 -0.01 24.58
C VAL A 96 -15.77 1.25 24.47
N GLY A 97 -15.78 1.90 23.29
CA GLY A 97 -16.63 3.05 23.03
C GLY A 97 -18.13 2.74 23.18
N ALA A 98 -18.59 1.62 22.64
CA ALA A 98 -19.98 1.18 22.80
C ALA A 98 -20.33 0.89 24.27
N VAL A 99 -19.43 0.25 25.03
CA VAL A 99 -19.62 0.01 26.47
C VAL A 99 -19.69 1.34 27.23
N VAL A 100 -18.80 2.28 26.95
CA VAL A 100 -18.83 3.61 27.59
C VAL A 100 -20.12 4.35 27.26
N VAL A 101 -20.57 4.33 26.01
CA VAL A 101 -21.85 4.94 25.60
C VAL A 101 -23.02 4.29 26.32
N VAL A 102 -23.08 2.95 26.39
CA VAL A 102 -24.15 2.23 27.09
C VAL A 102 -24.14 2.56 28.59
N VAL A 103 -22.97 2.61 29.23
CA VAL A 103 -22.86 2.96 30.66
C VAL A 103 -23.31 4.39 30.91
N VAL A 104 -22.89 5.35 30.09
CA VAL A 104 -23.30 6.76 30.21
C VAL A 104 -24.81 6.91 30.02
N VAL A 105 -25.39 6.25 29.00
CA VAL A 105 -26.83 6.30 28.76
C VAL A 105 -27.61 5.69 29.93
N VAL A 106 -27.15 4.56 30.49
CA VAL A 106 -27.80 3.95 31.66
C VAL A 106 -27.73 4.90 32.86
N VAL A 107 -26.56 5.46 33.17
CA VAL A 107 -26.38 6.37 34.32
C VAL A 107 -27.20 7.67 34.20
N VAL A 108 -27.47 8.16 33.00
CA VAL A 108 -28.28 9.38 32.78
C VAL A 108 -29.78 9.11 32.87
N VAL A 109 -30.20 7.85 32.67
CA VAL A 109 -31.62 7.46 32.59
C VAL A 109 -32.15 6.83 33.90
N VAL A 110 -31.27 6.55 34.87
CA VAL A 110 -31.62 6.09 36.23
C VAL A 110 -31.44 7.23 37.23
#